data_AF-Q2VYJ5-F1
#
_entry.id   AF-Q2VYJ5-F1
#
_cell.length_a   1.000
_cell.length_b   1.000
_cell.length_c   1.000
_cell.angle_alpha   90.00
_cell.angle_beta   90.00
_cell.angle_gamma   90.00
#
_symmetry.space_group_name_H-M   'P 1'
#
loop_
_entity.id
_entity.type
_entity.pdbx_description
1 polymer ?
#
loop_
_entity_poly.entity_id
_entity_poly.type
_entity_poly.pdbx_seq_one_letter_code
_entity_poly.pdbx_strand_id
1 'polypeptide(L)' 'MNEPVRESGFLCVTDIQGIRHAVRLSSISALRDADEDRTEAMIVIHGGREAILVAHDLDQVFTEITRL' A
#
# COMPACT_ATOMS: atom_id res chain seq x y z
N MET A 1 -1.63 -10.75 -8.63
CA MET A 1 -0.81 -10.15 -7.56
C MET A 1 -1.35 -10.64 -6.23
N ASN A 2 -0.52 -10.71 -5.19
CA ASN A 2 -0.99 -11.11 -3.86
C ASN A 2 -1.74 -9.95 -3.21
N GLU A 3 -2.84 -10.24 -2.54
CA GLU A 3 -3.62 -9.23 -1.81
C GLU A 3 -2.78 -8.54 -0.71
N PRO A 4 -3.04 -7.26 -0.40
CA PRO A 4 -2.45 -6.60 0.75
C PRO A 4 -2.83 -7.38 2.02
N VAL A 5 -1.87 -7.59 2.93
CA VAL A 5 -2.14 -8.25 4.20
C VAL A 5 -1.47 -7.51 5.35
N ARG A 6 -2.21 -7.28 6.43
CA ARG A 6 -1.65 -6.72 7.66
C ARG A 6 -1.10 -7.84 8.56
N GLU A 7 0.17 -7.72 8.92
CA GLU A 7 0.86 -8.66 9.82
C GLU A 7 1.73 -7.91 10.84
N SER A 8 1.46 -8.07 12.14
CA SER A 8 2.32 -7.57 13.23
C SER A 8 2.74 -6.09 13.14
N GLY A 9 1.83 -5.21 12.67
CA GLY A 9 2.12 -3.78 12.50
C GLY A 9 2.80 -3.41 11.18
N PHE A 10 2.92 -4.36 10.27
CA PHE A 10 3.34 -4.16 8.88
C PHE A 10 2.18 -4.38 7.92
N LEU A 11 2.21 -3.66 6.81
CA LEU A 11 1.43 -3.94 5.61
C LEU A 11 2.36 -4.66 4.62
N CYS A 12 2.04 -5.90 4.31
CA CYS A 12 2.72 -6.69 3.30
C CYS A 12 1.99 -6.52 1.96
N VAL A 13 2.69 -6.02 0.94
CA VAL A 13 2.13 -5.80 -0.41
C VAL A 13 3.10 -6.30 -1.48
N THR A 14 2.57 -6.56 -2.68
CA THR A 14 3.39 -6.77 -3.89
C THR A 14 3.13 -5.60 -4.82
N ASP A 15 4.19 -4.93 -5.27
CA ASP A 15 4.06 -3.82 -6.21
C ASP A 15 3.78 -4.31 -7.64
N ILE A 16 3.50 -3.37 -8.54
CA ILE A 16 3.26 -3.66 -9.96
C ILE A 16 4.49 -4.26 -10.69
N GLN A 17 5.69 -4.19 -10.09
CA GLN A 17 6.90 -4.81 -10.62
C GLN A 17 7.10 -6.24 -10.08
N GLY A 18 6.20 -6.73 -9.24
CA GLY A 18 6.27 -8.05 -8.61
C GLY A 18 7.19 -8.11 -7.38
N ILE A 19 7.67 -6.97 -6.87
CA ILE A 19 8.52 -6.91 -5.68
C ILE A 19 7.63 -6.91 -4.44
N ARG A 20 7.97 -7.76 -3.47
CA ARG A 20 7.27 -7.83 -2.18
C ARG A 20 7.87 -6.84 -1.19
N HIS A 21 7.01 -6.02 -0.60
CA HIS A 21 7.36 -5.02 0.41
C HIS A 21 6.70 -5.36 1.74
N ALA A 22 7.42 -5.09 2.84
CA ALA A 22 6.86 -5.08 4.19
C ALA A 22 6.99 -3.66 4.74
N VAL A 23 5.88 -2.92 4.72
CA VAL A 23 5.84 -1.50 5.08
C VAL A 23 5.36 -1.35 6.51
N ARG A 24 6.11 -0.67 7.37
CA ARG A 24 5.63 -0.41 8.74
C ARG A 24 4.43 0.53 8.69
N LEU A 25 3.30 0.16 9.31
CA LEU A 25 2.08 0.97 9.27
C LEU A 25 2.31 2.40 9.77
N SER A 26 3.09 2.56 10.84
CA SER A 26 3.43 3.87 11.41
C SER A 26 4.33 4.74 10.51
N SER A 27 4.87 4.19 9.41
CA SER A 27 5.70 4.92 8.45
C SER A 27 4.92 5.38 7.22
N ILE A 28 3.68 4.92 7.04
CA ILE A 28 2.83 5.36 5.94
C ILE A 28 2.40 6.80 6.22
N SER A 29 2.74 7.70 5.31
CA SER A 29 2.49 9.14 5.42
C SER A 29 1.26 9.60 4.63
N ALA A 30 0.96 8.91 3.53
CA ALA A 30 -0.25 9.12 2.75
C ALA A 30 -0.60 7.87 1.93
N LEU A 31 -1.88 7.75 1.58
CA LEU A 31 -2.39 6.84 0.56
C LEU A 31 -3.20 7.67 -0.45
N ARG A 32 -3.13 7.32 -1.73
CA ARG A 32 -3.91 7.95 -2.79
C ARG A 32 -4.11 7.00 -3.97
N ASP A 33 -5.16 7.23 -4.76
CA ASP A 33 -5.29 6.62 -6.07
C ASP A 33 -4.09 6.99 -6.96
N ALA A 34 -3.65 6.04 -7.77
CA ALA A 34 -2.54 6.23 -8.71
C ALA A 34 -3.01 6.42 -10.16
N ASP A 35 -4.24 6.02 -10.46
CA ASP A 35 -4.89 6.11 -11.77
C ASP A 35 -6.29 6.74 -11.67
N GLU A 36 -6.88 7.10 -12.80
CA GLU A 36 -8.24 7.66 -12.86
C GLU A 36 -9.32 6.59 -12.63
N ASP A 37 -9.01 5.35 -13.01
CA ASP A 37 -9.91 4.19 -12.91
C ASP A 37 -9.98 3.61 -11.48
N ARG A 38 -9.13 4.10 -10.57
CA ARG A 38 -9.01 3.68 -9.16
C ARG A 38 -8.74 2.19 -9.01
N THR A 39 -7.94 1.64 -9.90
CA THR A 39 -7.54 0.23 -9.84
C THR A 39 -6.16 0.05 -9.22
N GLU A 40 -5.41 1.14 -9.09
CA GLU A 40 -4.08 1.17 -8.50
C GLU A 40 -4.00 2.22 -7.38
N ALA A 41 -3.25 1.89 -6.33
CA ALA A 41 -3.01 2.76 -5.19
C ALA A 41 -1.53 3.02 -4.97
N MET A 42 -1.23 4.22 -4.50
CA MET A 42 0.12 4.64 -4.14
C MET A 42 0.25 4.77 -2.62
N ILE A 43 1.17 3.98 -2.06
CA ILE A 43 1.54 4.02 -0.64
C ILE A 43 2.77 4.91 -0.48
N VAL A 44 2.63 6.06 0.19
CA VAL A 44 3.72 7.03 0.38
C VAL A 44 4.35 6.83 1.76
N ILE A 45 5.64 6.51 1.79
CA ILE A 45 6.38 6.28 3.04
C ILE A 45 7.01 7.59 3.52
N HIS A 46 7.10 7.77 4.85
CA HIS A 46 7.68 8.95 5.49
C HIS A 46 9.06 9.30 4.91
N GLY A 47 9.27 10.59 4.63
CA GLY A 47 10.44 11.08 3.89
C GLY A 47 10.17 11.31 2.40
N GLY A 48 9.01 10.87 1.87
CA GLY A 48 8.43 11.29 0.59
C GLY A 48 9.22 10.91 -0.67
N ARG A 49 10.35 10.23 -0.54
CA ARG A 49 11.19 9.78 -1.66
C ARG A 49 10.77 8.41 -2.21
N GLU A 50 10.10 7.62 -1.39
CA GLU A 50 9.69 6.26 -1.76
C GLU A 50 8.17 6.14 -1.72
N ALA A 51 7.62 5.69 -2.84
CA ALA A 51 6.23 5.35 -2.99
C ALA A 51 6.13 3.95 -3.61
N ILE A 52 5.20 3.15 -3.10
CA ILE A 52 4.94 1.80 -3.61
C ILE A 52 3.63 1.86 -4.37
N LEU A 53 3.69 1.54 -5.66
CA LEU A 53 2.54 1.44 -6.53
C LEU A 53 2.04 0.00 -6.53
N VAL A 54 0.80 -0.22 -6.10
CA VAL A 54 0.18 -1.54 -5.98
C VAL A 54 -1.05 -1.60 -6.88
N ALA A 55 -1.29 -2.75 -7.53
CA ALA A 55 -2.50 -2.98 -8.32
C ALA A 55 -3.66 -3.44 -7.44
N HIS A 56 -4.01 -2.58 -6.49
CA HIS A 56 -5.16 -2.70 -5.60
C HIS A 56 -5.76 -1.31 -5.47
N ASP A 57 -7.08 -1.22 -5.41
CA ASP A 57 -7.74 0.05 -5.18
C ASP A 57 -7.42 0.60 -3.77
N LEU A 58 -7.60 1.91 -3.62
CA LEU A 58 -7.30 2.62 -2.38
C LEU A 58 -8.10 2.07 -1.19
N ASP A 59 -9.35 1.69 -1.39
CA ASP A 59 -10.25 1.23 -0.32
C ASP A 59 -9.81 -0.14 0.22
N GLN A 60 -9.35 -1.03 -0.65
CA GLN A 60 -8.79 -2.33 -0.29
C GLN A 60 -7.52 -2.14 0.57
N VAL A 61 -6.59 -1.29 0.12
CA VAL A 61 -5.37 -0.99 0.89
C VAL A 61 -5.72 -0.33 2.22
N PHE A 62 -6.67 0.62 2.22
CA PHE A 62 -7.08 1.35 3.41
C PHE A 62 -7.74 0.44 4.46
N THR A 63 -8.57 -0.51 4.02
CA THR A 63 -9.22 -1.49 4.89
C THR A 63 -8.17 -2.32 5.64
N GLU A 64 -7.14 -2.78 4.95
CA GLU A 64 -6.10 -3.62 5.56
C GLU A 64 -5.24 -2.85 6.57
N ILE A 65 -4.92 -1.57 6.32
CA ILE A 65 -4.15 -0.78 7.29
C ILE A 65 -4.96 -0.45 8.56
N THR A 66 -6.29 -0.30 8.45
CA THR A 66 -7.16 0.13 9.55
C THR A 66 -7.78 -1.02 10.34
N ARG A 67 -7.70 -2.25 9.84
CA ARG A 67 -8.20 -3.46 10.49
C ARG A 67 -7.67 -3.57 11.94
N LEU A 68 -8.54 -3.58 12.94
CA LEU A 68 -8.13 -3.69 14.36
C LEU A 68 -7.58 -5.08 14.67
#